data_AF-A0A922YFE2-F1
#
_entry.id   AF-A0A922YFE2-F1
#
_cell.length_a   1.000
_cell.length_b   1.000
_cell.length_c   1.000
_cell.angle_alpha   90.00
_cell.angle_beta   90.00
_cell.angle_gamma   90.00
#
_symmetry.space_group_name_H-M   'P 1'
#
loop_
_entity.id
_entity.type
_entity.pdbx_description
1 polymer ?
#
loop_
_entity_poly.entity_id
_entity_poly.type
_entity_poly.pdbx_seq_one_letter_code
_entity_poly.pdbx_strand_id
1 'polypeptide(L)'
;MRIRRPVLLAAAAALAIGVALATCAPSLPAPDHAEVAYAPLSASQRFDLYLPQGPGPFPLVINIHGGGFWQGDKGMLSPELLEALRARGIAVATVNYRLAPEARFPAAIEDAKAAVRFLRANAARYRLDPKRFVAFGQSAGGNLAALIGTTGNAAVFDNPALGNPGVSAHVNAVIDWFGPHDFLLMDQQARAQGCPPNHDAADSFESQYLGAPIRTVPDKASATNPITYIDAADPPFLLQVGSADCLVPAAQTTILADALRKAGVPVELDMFEGAGHGDNSFWSPVFVGDDNVERVADFAEAHLRKSR
;
A
#
# COMPACT_ATOMS: atom_id res chain seq x y z
N MET A 1 -14.59 -63.62 -50.54
CA MET A 1 -16.02 -63.34 -50.25
C MET A 1 -16.09 -62.07 -49.42
N ARG A 2 -16.68 -61.01 -49.98
CA ARG A 2 -16.79 -59.65 -49.43
C ARG A 2 -17.68 -59.64 -48.19
N ILE A 3 -17.31 -58.92 -47.12
CA ILE A 3 -18.22 -58.03 -46.40
C ILE A 3 -17.43 -56.80 -45.93
N ARG A 4 -17.68 -55.65 -46.56
CA ARG A 4 -17.21 -54.32 -46.13
C ARG A 4 -18.16 -53.84 -45.03
N ARG A 5 -17.63 -53.43 -43.88
CA ARG A 5 -18.37 -52.65 -42.88
C ARG A 5 -18.21 -51.15 -43.18
N PRO A 6 -19.28 -50.34 -43.14
CA PRO A 6 -19.20 -48.92 -43.47
C PRO A 6 -18.56 -48.13 -42.31
N VAL A 7 -17.63 -47.24 -42.64
CA VAL A 7 -17.11 -46.22 -41.73
C VAL A 7 -18.12 -45.09 -41.72
N LEU A 8 -18.78 -44.87 -40.59
CA LEU A 8 -19.60 -43.69 -40.33
C LEU A 8 -18.64 -42.51 -40.08
N LEU A 9 -18.54 -41.59 -41.04
CA LEU A 9 -17.99 -40.25 -40.79
C LEU A 9 -18.98 -39.49 -39.89
N ALA A 10 -18.63 -39.32 -38.62
CA ALA A 10 -19.27 -38.33 -37.77
C ALA A 10 -18.69 -36.95 -38.14
N ALA A 11 -19.51 -36.09 -38.73
CA ALA A 11 -19.18 -34.69 -38.95
C ALA A 11 -19.11 -33.98 -37.59
N ALA A 12 -17.92 -33.55 -37.19
CA ALA A 12 -17.74 -32.68 -36.03
C ALA A 12 -18.26 -31.28 -36.38
N ALA A 13 -19.42 -30.91 -35.84
CA ALA A 13 -19.93 -29.56 -35.89
C ALA A 13 -19.05 -28.65 -35.03
N ALA A 14 -18.41 -27.67 -35.66
CA ALA A 14 -17.69 -26.61 -34.97
C ALA A 14 -18.69 -25.70 -34.24
N LEU A 15 -18.71 -25.76 -32.91
CA LEU A 15 -19.39 -24.77 -32.08
C LEU A 15 -18.34 -23.74 -31.63
N ALA A 16 -18.16 -22.71 -32.43
CA ALA A 16 -17.40 -21.52 -32.04
C ALA A 16 -18.34 -20.54 -31.33
N ILE A 17 -18.43 -20.62 -29.99
CA ILE A 17 -18.96 -19.51 -29.18
C ILE A 17 -18.19 -19.47 -27.86
N GLY A 18 -17.48 -18.37 -27.66
CA GLY A 18 -16.75 -18.06 -26.43
C GLY A 18 -15.80 -16.90 -26.64
N VAL A 19 -16.32 -15.74 -27.08
CA VAL A 19 -15.59 -14.49 -26.87
C VAL A 19 -15.60 -14.28 -25.36
N ALA A 20 -14.49 -14.63 -24.71
CA ALA A 20 -14.20 -14.09 -23.40
C ALA A 20 -14.01 -12.58 -23.60
N LEU A 21 -15.02 -11.80 -23.24
CA LEU A 21 -14.83 -10.38 -22.98
C LEU A 21 -13.85 -10.31 -21.81
N ALA A 22 -12.57 -10.13 -22.11
CA ALA A 22 -11.62 -9.60 -21.15
C ALA A 22 -12.13 -8.20 -20.79
N THR A 23 -12.88 -8.11 -19.70
CA THR A 23 -13.17 -6.82 -19.07
C THR A 23 -11.83 -6.32 -18.55
N CYS A 24 -11.17 -5.43 -19.32
CA CYS A 24 -10.08 -4.63 -18.78
C CYS A 24 -10.64 -3.90 -17.57
N ALA A 25 -10.14 -4.22 -16.38
CA ALA A 25 -10.28 -3.33 -15.25
C ALA A 25 -9.83 -1.93 -15.71
N PRO A 26 -10.56 -0.85 -15.36
CA PRO A 26 -10.16 0.49 -15.75
C PRO A 26 -8.73 0.75 -15.25
N SER A 27 -7.86 1.16 -16.16
CA SER A 27 -6.52 1.63 -15.80
C SER A 27 -6.62 3.05 -15.26
N LEU A 28 -5.66 3.45 -14.42
CA LEU A 28 -5.52 4.84 -14.01
C LEU A 28 -5.43 5.75 -15.26
N PRO A 29 -5.98 6.97 -15.22
CA PRO A 29 -5.80 7.94 -16.30
C PRO A 29 -4.31 8.29 -16.47
N ALA A 30 -3.98 9.04 -17.53
CA ALA A 30 -2.64 9.58 -17.67
C ALA A 30 -2.35 10.58 -16.52
N PRO A 31 -1.19 10.49 -15.84
CA PRO A 31 -0.83 11.42 -14.78
C PRO A 31 -0.44 12.79 -15.35
N ASP A 32 -0.62 13.85 -14.57
CA ASP A 32 -0.17 15.21 -14.89
C ASP A 32 1.36 15.31 -14.92
N HIS A 33 2.03 14.51 -14.09
CA HIS A 33 3.48 14.30 -14.15
C HIS A 33 3.79 12.81 -14.05
N ALA A 34 4.34 12.24 -15.13
CA ALA A 34 4.70 10.84 -15.21
C ALA A 34 6.19 10.60 -14.91
N GLU A 35 6.51 9.46 -14.31
CA GLU A 35 7.87 8.91 -14.22
C GLU A 35 8.90 9.85 -13.56
N VAL A 36 8.44 10.68 -12.62
CA VAL A 36 9.29 11.68 -11.98
C VAL A 36 10.23 10.98 -10.99
N ALA A 37 11.53 11.03 -11.27
CA ALA A 37 12.54 10.49 -10.36
C ALA A 37 12.62 11.35 -9.08
N TYR A 38 12.51 10.71 -7.91
CA TYR A 38 12.65 11.38 -6.61
C TYR A 38 14.01 11.10 -5.95
N ALA A 39 14.72 10.07 -6.38
CA ALA A 39 16.05 9.70 -5.90
C ALA A 39 16.89 9.05 -7.03
N PRO A 40 18.23 9.01 -6.89
CA PRO A 40 19.13 8.68 -8.01
C PRO A 40 19.61 7.22 -8.05
N LEU A 41 19.29 6.38 -7.06
CA LEU A 41 19.92 5.07 -6.89
C LEU A 41 19.31 3.97 -7.78
N SER A 42 18.06 4.11 -8.20
CA SER A 42 17.40 3.13 -9.05
C SER A 42 16.39 3.74 -10.01
N ALA A 43 16.17 3.07 -11.14
CA ALA A 43 15.11 3.40 -12.09
C ALA A 43 13.71 3.26 -11.48
N SER A 44 13.56 2.45 -10.42
CA SER A 44 12.30 2.29 -9.67
C SER A 44 11.99 3.48 -8.76
N GLN A 45 12.93 4.38 -8.45
CA GLN A 45 12.68 5.51 -7.55
C GLN A 45 11.94 6.66 -8.24
N ARG A 46 10.70 6.38 -8.66
CA ARG A 46 9.83 7.27 -9.44
C ARG A 46 8.43 7.34 -8.86
N PHE A 47 7.74 8.43 -9.16
CA PHE A 47 6.33 8.59 -8.88
C PHE A 47 5.58 9.15 -10.09
N ASP A 48 4.27 8.90 -10.10
CA ASP A 48 3.31 9.61 -10.93
C ASP A 48 2.48 10.54 -10.05
N LEU A 49 2.12 11.71 -10.57
CA LEU A 49 1.31 12.70 -9.85
C LEU A 49 0.05 13.04 -10.63
N TYR A 50 -1.07 12.95 -9.92
CA TYR A 50 -2.41 13.25 -10.39
C TYR A 50 -2.93 14.48 -9.64
N LEU A 51 -3.27 15.52 -10.37
CA LEU A 51 -3.76 16.77 -9.83
C LEU A 51 -5.28 16.86 -9.98
N PRO A 52 -5.98 17.41 -8.98
CA PRO A 52 -7.36 17.82 -9.13
C PRO A 52 -7.45 19.10 -9.97
N GLN A 53 -8.67 19.49 -10.36
CA GLN A 53 -8.88 20.74 -11.08
C GLN A 53 -8.68 21.97 -10.17
N GLY A 54 -8.23 23.08 -10.77
CA GLY A 54 -8.08 24.37 -10.08
C GLY A 54 -6.63 24.86 -9.93
N PRO A 55 -6.43 25.96 -9.17
CA PRO A 55 -5.14 26.63 -9.10
C PRO A 55 -4.15 26.05 -8.06
N GLY A 56 -4.61 25.29 -7.07
CA GLY A 56 -3.80 24.83 -5.92
C GLY A 56 -3.51 25.95 -4.90
N PRO A 57 -2.57 25.75 -3.95
CA PRO A 57 -1.82 24.51 -3.71
C PRO A 57 -2.72 23.41 -3.13
N PHE A 58 -2.55 22.19 -3.62
CA PHE A 58 -3.37 21.03 -3.26
C PHE A 58 -2.78 20.26 -2.08
N PRO A 59 -3.59 19.80 -1.12
CA PRO A 59 -3.15 18.74 -0.21
C PRO A 59 -2.87 17.46 -1.02
N LEU A 60 -2.14 16.52 -0.43
CA LEU A 60 -1.62 15.33 -1.12
C LEU A 60 -1.91 14.05 -0.35
N VAL A 61 -2.38 13.02 -1.06
CA VAL A 61 -2.28 11.61 -0.63
C VAL A 61 -1.13 10.95 -1.38
N ILE A 62 -0.26 10.26 -0.66
CA ILE A 62 0.88 9.51 -1.21
C ILE A 62 0.53 8.03 -1.12
N ASN A 63 0.23 7.41 -2.27
CA ASN A 63 -0.07 5.99 -2.40
C ASN A 63 1.23 5.18 -2.50
N ILE A 64 1.38 4.21 -1.62
CA ILE A 64 2.48 3.27 -1.56
C ILE A 64 1.91 1.88 -1.85
N HIS A 65 2.34 1.29 -2.95
CA HIS A 65 1.76 0.03 -3.42
C HIS A 65 2.14 -1.17 -2.53
N GLY A 66 1.27 -2.17 -2.52
CA GLY A 66 1.54 -3.49 -1.92
C GLY A 66 2.43 -4.37 -2.79
N GLY A 67 2.41 -5.69 -2.54
CA GLY A 67 3.19 -6.66 -3.31
C GLY A 67 4.37 -7.28 -2.56
N GLY A 68 4.24 -7.43 -1.23
CA GLY A 68 5.20 -8.19 -0.41
C GLY A 68 6.63 -7.66 -0.46
N PHE A 69 6.81 -6.36 -0.75
CA PHE A 69 8.12 -5.72 -0.98
C PHE A 69 8.93 -6.30 -2.16
N TRP A 70 8.30 -7.14 -3.00
CA TRP A 70 8.98 -7.96 -4.01
C TRP A 70 8.44 -7.74 -5.43
N GLN A 71 7.21 -7.24 -5.54
CA GLN A 71 6.52 -7.00 -6.80
C GLN A 71 5.57 -5.80 -6.66
N GLY A 72 4.90 -5.48 -7.76
CA GLY A 72 3.97 -4.36 -7.85
C GLY A 72 4.64 -3.10 -8.36
N ASP A 73 3.81 -2.08 -8.59
CA ASP A 73 4.26 -0.77 -9.03
C ASP A 73 3.22 0.32 -8.70
N LYS A 74 3.59 1.56 -8.98
CA LYS A 74 2.83 2.80 -8.77
C LYS A 74 1.51 2.87 -9.56
N GLY A 75 1.21 1.92 -10.44
CA GLY A 75 -0.10 1.76 -11.07
C GLY A 75 -1.13 1.09 -10.15
N MET A 76 -0.72 0.52 -9.02
CA MET A 76 -1.60 -0.13 -8.04
C MET A 76 -2.30 0.90 -7.14
N LEU A 77 -3.34 1.52 -7.69
CA LEU A 77 -4.32 2.35 -6.98
C LEU A 77 -5.69 2.10 -7.64
N SER A 78 -6.76 2.06 -6.84
CA SER A 78 -8.12 2.01 -7.41
C SER A 78 -8.43 3.31 -8.15
N PRO A 79 -8.90 3.26 -9.42
CA PRO A 79 -9.37 4.44 -10.14
C PRO A 79 -10.49 5.18 -9.40
N GLU A 80 -11.38 4.45 -8.73
CA GLU A 80 -12.48 4.98 -7.93
C GLU A 80 -11.93 5.82 -6.76
N LEU A 81 -10.93 5.31 -6.03
CA LEU A 81 -10.27 6.06 -4.96
C LEU A 81 -9.52 7.30 -5.49
N LEU A 82 -8.84 7.17 -6.64
CA LEU A 82 -8.19 8.32 -7.27
C LEU A 82 -9.20 9.43 -7.57
N GLU A 83 -10.32 9.09 -8.19
CA GLU A 83 -11.33 10.08 -8.56
C GLU A 83 -12.04 10.67 -7.34
N ALA A 84 -12.35 9.87 -6.32
CA ALA A 84 -12.94 10.34 -5.06
C ALA A 84 -12.04 11.36 -4.33
N LEU A 85 -10.73 11.14 -4.33
CA LEU A 85 -9.75 12.08 -3.77
C LEU A 85 -9.64 13.36 -4.62
N ARG A 86 -9.57 13.22 -5.94
CA ARG A 86 -9.48 14.38 -6.86
C ARG A 86 -10.74 15.24 -6.82
N ALA A 87 -11.91 14.64 -6.69
CA ALA A 87 -13.18 15.34 -6.52
C ALA A 87 -13.21 16.21 -5.26
N ARG A 88 -12.48 15.83 -4.21
CA ARG A 88 -12.29 16.60 -2.97
C ARG A 88 -11.14 17.62 -3.05
N GLY A 89 -10.56 17.82 -4.22
CA GLY A 89 -9.45 18.77 -4.41
C GLY A 89 -8.12 18.28 -3.82
N ILE A 90 -7.95 16.97 -3.66
CA ILE A 90 -6.74 16.33 -3.14
C ILE A 90 -5.93 15.78 -4.31
N ALA A 91 -4.63 16.11 -4.35
CA ALA A 91 -3.69 15.50 -5.29
C ALA A 91 -3.28 14.10 -4.83
N VAL A 92 -2.90 13.24 -5.77
CA VAL A 92 -2.45 11.88 -5.46
C VAL A 92 -1.10 11.63 -6.13
N ALA A 93 -0.08 11.28 -5.33
CA ALA A 93 1.19 10.77 -5.84
C ALA A 93 1.23 9.26 -5.64
N THR A 94 1.42 8.47 -6.70
CA THR A 94 1.66 7.03 -6.59
C THR A 94 3.14 6.75 -6.75
N VAL A 95 3.73 6.05 -5.78
CA VAL A 95 5.18 5.96 -5.61
C VAL A 95 5.66 4.52 -5.77
N ASN A 96 6.65 4.31 -6.62
CA ASN A 96 7.46 3.09 -6.62
C ASN A 96 8.55 3.20 -5.56
N TYR A 97 8.95 2.07 -4.98
CA TYR A 97 10.13 1.94 -4.12
C TYR A 97 10.98 0.76 -4.61
N ARG A 98 12.27 0.71 -4.24
CA ARG A 98 13.11 -0.44 -4.60
C ARG A 98 12.59 -1.71 -3.95
N LEU A 99 12.42 -2.75 -4.77
CA LEU A 99 11.90 -4.05 -4.35
C LEU A 99 13.07 -4.98 -4.01
N ALA A 100 12.84 -5.97 -3.14
CA ALA A 100 13.76 -7.08 -3.05
C ALA A 100 13.72 -7.90 -4.38
N PRO A 101 14.77 -8.66 -4.74
CA PRO A 101 16.09 -8.67 -4.11
C PRO A 101 17.00 -7.52 -4.60
N GLU A 102 16.53 -6.62 -5.47
CA GLU A 102 17.31 -5.45 -5.94
C GLU A 102 17.83 -4.65 -4.74
N ALA A 103 16.94 -4.35 -3.79
CA ALA A 103 17.32 -3.77 -2.52
C ALA A 103 16.48 -4.39 -1.37
N ARG A 104 17.16 -4.78 -0.29
CA ARG A 104 16.56 -5.37 0.91
C ARG A 104 16.29 -4.29 1.97
N PHE A 105 15.53 -4.62 3.01
CA PHE A 105 15.34 -3.72 4.17
C PHE A 105 16.69 -3.15 4.65
N PRO A 106 16.81 -1.82 4.87
CA PRO A 106 15.72 -0.83 4.95
C PRO A 106 15.38 -0.06 3.65
N ALA A 107 15.86 -0.48 2.48
CA ALA A 107 15.79 0.35 1.26
C ALA A 107 14.38 0.85 0.89
N ALA A 108 13.34 0.01 1.02
CA ALA A 108 11.98 0.40 0.65
C ALA A 108 11.41 1.52 1.54
N ILE A 109 11.66 1.49 2.86
CA ILE A 109 11.23 2.57 3.76
C ILE A 109 12.08 3.83 3.59
N GLU A 110 13.38 3.69 3.31
CA GLU A 110 14.23 4.84 2.97
C GLU A 110 13.71 5.57 1.71
N ASP A 111 13.31 4.79 0.70
CA ASP A 111 12.74 5.26 -0.56
C ASP A 111 11.39 5.94 -0.37
N ALA A 112 10.49 5.30 0.38
CA ALA A 112 9.17 5.86 0.66
C ALA A 112 9.30 7.20 1.41
N LYS A 113 10.15 7.30 2.44
CA LYS A 113 10.44 8.58 3.11
C LYS A 113 11.12 9.60 2.17
N ALA A 114 12.01 9.16 1.29
CA ALA A 114 12.64 10.04 0.30
C ALA A 114 11.62 10.64 -0.69
N ALA A 115 10.63 9.87 -1.12
CA ALA A 115 9.55 10.37 -1.96
C ALA A 115 8.73 11.46 -1.22
N VAL A 116 8.38 11.25 0.05
CA VAL A 116 7.72 12.28 0.88
C VAL A 116 8.56 13.56 0.94
N ARG A 117 9.86 13.45 1.24
CA ARG A 117 10.78 14.59 1.31
C ARG A 117 10.89 15.31 -0.03
N PHE A 118 11.00 14.57 -1.13
CA PHE A 118 11.09 15.13 -2.47
C PHE A 118 9.83 15.92 -2.83
N LEU A 119 8.64 15.33 -2.64
CA LEU A 119 7.36 15.97 -2.91
C LEU A 119 7.18 17.24 -2.07
N ARG A 120 7.61 17.20 -0.79
CA ARG A 120 7.59 18.36 0.11
C ARG A 120 8.55 19.47 -0.35
N ALA A 121 9.79 19.11 -0.68
CA ALA A 121 10.82 20.05 -1.13
C ALA A 121 10.44 20.73 -2.46
N ASN A 122 9.72 20.01 -3.33
CA ASN A 122 9.30 20.49 -4.65
C ASN A 122 7.83 20.91 -4.70
N ALA A 123 7.17 21.10 -3.56
CA ALA A 123 5.73 21.31 -3.50
C ALA A 123 5.26 22.49 -4.36
N ALA A 124 5.99 23.62 -4.34
CA ALA A 124 5.69 24.78 -5.17
C ALA A 124 5.70 24.47 -6.68
N ARG A 125 6.67 23.65 -7.14
CA ARG A 125 6.78 23.24 -8.55
C ARG A 125 5.58 22.42 -9.01
N TYR A 126 5.02 21.61 -8.13
CA TYR A 126 3.94 20.68 -8.42
C TYR A 126 2.57 21.18 -7.95
N ARG A 127 2.46 22.44 -7.52
CA ARG A 127 1.24 23.04 -6.93
C ARG A 127 0.69 22.24 -5.74
N LEU A 128 1.57 21.71 -4.92
CA LEU A 128 1.25 20.98 -3.69
C LEU A 128 1.39 21.89 -2.48
N ASP A 129 0.65 21.59 -1.42
CA ASP A 129 0.80 22.23 -0.12
C ASP A 129 1.72 21.36 0.78
N PRO A 130 2.96 21.79 1.06
CA PRO A 130 3.95 20.96 1.74
C PRO A 130 3.58 20.60 3.18
N LYS A 131 2.53 21.21 3.74
CA LYS A 131 2.08 21.02 5.13
C LYS A 131 0.92 20.01 5.27
N ARG A 132 0.40 19.49 4.15
CA ARG A 132 -0.87 18.74 4.12
C ARG A 132 -0.73 17.47 3.29
N PHE A 133 -0.03 16.48 3.84
CA PHE A 133 0.26 15.19 3.21
C PHE A 133 -0.33 14.05 4.04
N VAL A 134 -0.93 13.05 3.40
CA VAL A 134 -1.37 11.79 4.01
C VAL A 134 -0.61 10.64 3.36
N ALA A 135 -0.14 9.68 4.15
CA ALA A 135 0.38 8.42 3.63
C ALA A 135 -0.76 7.41 3.51
N PHE A 136 -0.87 6.77 2.35
CA PHE A 136 -1.81 5.68 2.11
C PHE A 136 -1.03 4.48 1.60
N GLY A 137 -1.37 3.28 2.06
CA GLY A 137 -0.79 2.07 1.51
C GLY A 137 -1.60 0.82 1.77
N GLN A 138 -1.30 -0.21 0.99
CA GLN A 138 -1.97 -1.50 1.03
C GLN A 138 -0.95 -2.61 1.25
N SER A 139 -1.23 -3.58 2.13
CA SER A 139 -0.35 -4.73 2.39
C SER A 139 1.07 -4.25 2.76
N ALA A 140 2.11 -4.68 2.04
CA ALA A 140 3.48 -4.16 2.21
C ALA A 140 3.56 -2.62 2.17
N GLY A 141 2.76 -1.95 1.34
CA GLY A 141 2.67 -0.49 1.31
C GLY A 141 2.00 0.10 2.55
N GLY A 142 1.06 -0.63 3.17
CA GLY A 142 0.45 -0.28 4.45
C GLY A 142 1.47 -0.28 5.58
N ASN A 143 2.34 -1.30 5.63
CA ASN A 143 3.51 -1.31 6.52
C ASN A 143 4.40 -0.07 6.32
N LEU A 144 4.73 0.28 5.07
CA LEU A 144 5.56 1.45 4.76
C LEU A 144 4.85 2.77 5.13
N ALA A 145 3.54 2.88 4.92
CA ALA A 145 2.75 4.04 5.32
C ALA A 145 2.73 4.20 6.84
N ALA A 146 2.57 3.09 7.58
CA ALA A 146 2.62 3.09 9.04
C ALA A 146 4.03 3.44 9.58
N LEU A 147 5.10 2.93 8.95
CA LEU A 147 6.47 3.32 9.26
C LEU A 147 6.72 4.81 8.97
N ILE A 148 6.15 5.37 7.89
CA ILE A 148 6.22 6.81 7.63
C ILE A 148 5.52 7.59 8.75
N GLY A 149 4.33 7.17 9.18
CA GLY A 149 3.60 7.83 10.26
C GLY A 149 4.40 7.85 11.56
N THR A 150 4.83 6.68 12.01
CA THR A 150 5.54 6.47 13.29
C THR A 150 7.00 6.91 13.30
N THR A 151 7.56 7.27 12.14
CA THR A 151 8.95 7.76 12.03
C THR A 151 9.09 9.10 11.35
N GLY A 152 7.99 9.76 10.96
CA GLY A 152 8.02 10.97 10.15
C GLY A 152 8.67 12.17 10.86
N ASN A 153 8.67 12.16 12.18
CA ASN A 153 9.31 13.15 13.06
C ASN A 153 10.75 12.77 13.46
N ALA A 154 11.25 11.60 13.03
CA ALA A 154 12.56 11.08 13.37
C ALA A 154 13.42 10.85 12.12
N ALA A 155 14.74 10.96 12.29
CA ALA A 155 15.70 10.69 11.22
C ALA A 155 15.94 9.19 10.98
N VAL A 156 15.27 8.29 11.71
CA VAL A 156 15.36 6.85 11.45
C VAL A 156 14.89 6.57 10.01
N PHE A 157 15.65 5.76 9.28
CA PHE A 157 15.46 5.50 7.84
C PHE A 157 15.62 6.72 6.91
N ASP A 158 16.06 7.87 7.41
CA ASP A 158 16.48 8.95 6.51
C ASP A 158 17.86 8.64 5.95
N ASN A 159 17.92 8.48 4.63
CA ASN A 159 19.16 8.28 3.91
C ASN A 159 19.50 9.56 3.11
N PRO A 160 20.51 10.36 3.51
CA PRO A 160 20.89 11.59 2.83
C PRO A 160 21.28 11.38 1.35
N ALA A 161 21.73 10.18 0.97
CA ALA A 161 22.06 9.85 -0.41
C ALA A 161 20.83 9.83 -1.34
N LEU A 162 19.62 9.78 -0.77
CA LEU A 162 18.35 9.83 -1.50
C LEU A 162 17.84 11.27 -1.73
N GLY A 163 18.61 12.28 -1.33
CA GLY A 163 18.31 13.68 -1.59
C GLY A 163 17.40 14.34 -0.56
N ASN A 164 17.32 15.67 -0.64
CA ASN A 164 16.56 16.54 0.25
C ASN A 164 16.83 16.29 1.77
N PRO A 165 18.09 16.18 2.21
CA PRO A 165 18.40 15.96 3.62
C PRO A 165 17.87 17.12 4.47
N GLY A 166 17.35 16.81 5.66
CA GLY A 166 16.76 17.79 6.57
C GLY A 166 15.34 18.24 6.21
N VAL A 167 14.80 17.85 5.05
CA VAL A 167 13.37 18.01 4.77
C VAL A 167 12.62 16.93 5.54
N SER A 168 11.57 17.32 6.27
CA SER A 168 10.78 16.37 7.06
C SER A 168 10.08 15.33 6.16
N ALA A 169 9.89 14.11 6.67
CA ALA A 169 9.06 13.07 6.08
C ALA A 169 7.71 12.89 6.83
N HIS A 170 7.36 13.79 7.76
CA HIS A 170 6.11 13.78 8.51
C HIS A 170 4.89 13.78 7.58
N VAL A 171 3.80 13.14 8.00
CA VAL A 171 2.48 13.16 7.34
C VAL A 171 1.40 13.48 8.37
N ASN A 172 0.30 14.08 7.92
CA ASN A 172 -0.80 14.56 8.75
C ASN A 172 -1.77 13.44 9.19
N ALA A 173 -1.82 12.34 8.43
CA ALA A 173 -2.53 11.12 8.78
C ALA A 173 -1.95 9.93 8.01
N VAL A 174 -2.25 8.73 8.48
CA VAL A 174 -1.94 7.46 7.82
C VAL A 174 -3.22 6.69 7.53
N ILE A 175 -3.29 6.11 6.35
CA ILE A 175 -4.32 5.14 5.97
C ILE A 175 -3.61 3.84 5.59
N ASP A 176 -3.94 2.78 6.31
CA ASP A 176 -3.29 1.49 6.20
C ASP A 176 -4.32 0.41 5.95
N TRP A 177 -4.27 -0.16 4.75
CA TRP A 177 -5.06 -1.32 4.38
C TRP A 177 -4.23 -2.58 4.61
N PHE A 178 -4.61 -3.36 5.63
CA PHE A 178 -4.14 -4.73 5.91
C PHE A 178 -2.62 -4.90 5.84
N GLY A 179 -1.86 -3.94 6.37
CA GLY A 179 -0.40 -4.03 6.44
C GLY A 179 0.10 -5.11 7.42
N PRO A 180 1.21 -5.81 7.09
CA PRO A 180 1.90 -6.66 8.06
C PRO A 180 2.81 -5.78 8.94
N HIS A 181 2.71 -5.87 10.27
CA HIS A 181 3.43 -4.97 11.19
C HIS A 181 4.45 -5.70 12.04
N ASP A 182 4.08 -6.80 12.69
CA ASP A 182 4.98 -7.65 13.46
C ASP A 182 5.17 -9.00 12.76
N PHE A 183 6.18 -9.08 11.91
CA PHE A 183 6.52 -10.29 11.16
C PHE A 183 6.77 -11.49 12.08
N LEU A 184 7.31 -11.27 13.29
CA LEU A 184 7.63 -12.35 14.23
C LEU A 184 6.38 -12.95 14.89
N LEU A 185 5.22 -12.31 14.78
CA LEU A 185 3.94 -12.81 15.30
C LEU A 185 3.01 -13.38 14.22
N MET A 186 3.28 -13.15 12.94
CA MET A 186 2.37 -13.52 11.85
C MET A 186 2.06 -15.02 11.81
N ASP A 187 3.08 -15.88 11.95
CA ASP A 187 2.90 -17.34 11.98
C ASP A 187 2.02 -17.82 13.14
N GLN A 188 2.17 -17.22 14.32
CA GLN A 188 1.34 -17.52 15.49
C GLN A 188 -0.10 -17.06 15.26
N GLN A 189 -0.29 -15.87 14.72
CA GLN A 189 -1.60 -15.29 14.46
C GLN A 189 -2.35 -16.00 13.34
N ALA A 190 -1.66 -16.40 12.27
CA ALA A 190 -2.21 -17.20 11.19
C ALA A 190 -2.79 -18.52 11.72
N ARG A 191 -2.04 -19.24 12.57
CA ARG A 191 -2.51 -20.46 13.23
C ARG A 191 -3.75 -20.21 14.08
N ALA A 192 -3.76 -19.13 14.87
CA ALA A 192 -4.90 -18.77 15.71
C ALA A 192 -6.16 -18.44 14.89
N GLN A 193 -6.00 -17.89 13.69
CA GLN A 193 -7.07 -17.61 12.74
C GLN A 193 -7.48 -18.84 11.91
N GLY A 194 -6.77 -19.97 12.02
CA GLY A 194 -7.03 -21.18 11.22
C GLY A 194 -6.46 -21.12 9.79
N CYS A 195 -5.56 -20.17 9.52
CA CYS A 195 -4.89 -20.00 8.23
C CYS A 195 -3.53 -20.75 8.20
N PRO A 196 -3.02 -21.10 7.01
CA PRO A 196 -1.70 -21.71 6.86
C PRO A 196 -0.57 -20.74 7.28
N PRO A 197 0.35 -21.15 8.16
CA PRO A 197 1.47 -20.32 8.57
C PRO A 197 2.68 -20.51 7.64
N ASN A 198 3.15 -19.44 6.99
CA ASN A 198 4.29 -19.47 6.06
C ASN A 198 5.22 -18.25 6.14
N HIS A 199 5.13 -17.42 7.18
CA HIS A 199 5.87 -16.16 7.30
C HIS A 199 7.28 -16.35 7.90
N ASP A 200 7.49 -17.41 8.67
CA ASP A 200 8.82 -17.75 9.22
C ASP A 200 9.74 -18.44 8.19
N ALA A 201 9.18 -18.91 7.07
CA ALA A 201 9.90 -19.68 6.06
C ALA A 201 10.98 -18.83 5.36
N ALA A 202 12.10 -19.43 4.97
CA ALA A 202 13.21 -18.69 4.35
C ALA A 202 12.84 -18.03 3.01
N ASP A 203 11.83 -18.55 2.33
CA ASP A 203 11.26 -18.08 1.06
C ASP A 203 10.00 -17.21 1.24
N SER A 204 9.58 -16.93 2.48
CA SER A 204 8.52 -15.94 2.78
C SER A 204 8.86 -14.55 2.25
N PHE A 205 7.85 -13.72 2.00
CA PHE A 205 8.06 -12.33 1.57
C PHE A 205 8.89 -11.55 2.59
N GLU A 206 8.61 -11.75 3.87
CA GLU A 206 9.31 -11.13 4.99
C GLU A 206 10.79 -11.53 4.99
N SER A 207 11.08 -12.83 4.89
CA SER A 207 12.48 -13.31 4.90
C SER A 207 13.26 -12.86 3.67
N GLN A 208 12.62 -12.83 2.51
CA GLN A 208 13.23 -12.32 1.28
C GLN A 208 13.48 -10.80 1.34
N TYR A 209 12.54 -10.04 1.90
CA TYR A 209 12.68 -8.61 2.13
C TYR A 209 13.84 -8.28 3.09
N LEU A 210 13.98 -9.06 4.17
CA LEU A 210 15.11 -8.92 5.10
C LEU A 210 16.42 -9.48 4.54
N GLY A 211 16.34 -10.41 3.58
CA GLY A 211 17.48 -11.14 3.01
C GLY A 211 18.03 -12.26 3.90
N ALA A 212 17.25 -12.68 4.89
CA ALA A 212 17.54 -13.77 5.82
C ALA A 212 16.23 -14.26 6.46
N PRO A 213 16.14 -15.55 6.87
CA PRO A 213 14.98 -16.04 7.61
C PRO A 213 14.71 -15.17 8.84
N ILE A 214 13.48 -14.65 9.00
CA ILE A 214 13.19 -13.59 9.99
C ILE A 214 13.56 -14.00 11.43
N ARG A 215 13.40 -15.28 11.78
CA ARG A 215 13.77 -15.85 13.09
C ARG A 215 15.28 -15.83 13.39
N THR A 216 16.11 -15.72 12.37
CA THR A 216 17.58 -15.65 12.52
C THR A 216 18.09 -14.21 12.68
N VAL A 217 17.24 -13.22 12.37
CA VAL A 217 17.56 -11.79 12.44
C VAL A 217 16.45 -10.99 13.18
N PRO A 218 16.09 -11.38 14.43
CA PRO A 218 14.94 -10.82 15.13
C PRO A 218 15.01 -9.30 15.29
N ASP A 219 16.18 -8.73 15.56
CA ASP A 219 16.33 -7.26 15.68
C ASP A 219 16.03 -6.55 14.36
N LYS A 220 16.41 -7.15 13.21
CA LYS A 220 16.12 -6.61 11.88
C LYS A 220 14.64 -6.74 11.55
N ALA A 221 13.99 -7.83 11.96
CA ALA A 221 12.56 -8.02 11.83
C ALA A 221 11.77 -7.05 12.72
N SER A 222 12.17 -6.84 13.97
CA SER A 222 11.57 -5.84 14.84
C SER A 222 11.75 -4.42 14.30
N ALA A 223 12.85 -4.12 13.61
CA ALA A 223 13.06 -2.82 12.98
C ALA A 223 12.05 -2.51 11.85
N THR A 224 11.40 -3.51 11.26
CA THR A 224 10.32 -3.31 10.26
C THR A 224 8.96 -3.06 10.90
N ASN A 225 8.86 -3.15 12.23
CA ASN A 225 7.61 -3.05 12.96
C ASN A 225 7.34 -1.59 13.38
N PRO A 226 6.30 -0.92 12.82
CA PRO A 226 5.97 0.46 13.16
C PRO A 226 5.66 0.65 14.65
N ILE A 227 5.19 -0.38 15.36
CA ILE A 227 4.90 -0.34 16.80
C ILE A 227 6.13 0.07 17.62
N THR A 228 7.33 -0.28 17.15
CA THR A 228 8.58 0.03 17.86
C THR A 228 8.92 1.52 17.92
N TYR A 229 8.28 2.33 17.07
CA TYR A 229 8.56 3.76 16.94
C TYR A 229 7.41 4.65 17.43
N ILE A 230 6.30 4.07 17.86
CA ILE A 230 5.10 4.85 18.23
C ILE A 230 5.41 5.84 19.36
N ASP A 231 5.02 7.09 19.16
CA ASP A 231 4.98 8.10 20.21
C ASP A 231 3.68 8.93 20.16
N ALA A 232 3.41 9.70 21.22
CA ALA A 232 2.15 10.45 21.36
C ALA A 232 2.00 11.63 20.38
N ALA A 233 3.05 11.99 19.64
CA ALA A 233 3.03 13.03 18.62
C ALA A 233 2.82 12.46 17.21
N ASP A 234 2.68 11.13 17.07
CA ASP A 234 2.34 10.50 15.79
C ASP A 234 0.97 10.96 15.26
N PRO A 235 0.81 10.98 13.92
CA PRO A 235 -0.43 11.42 13.30
C PRO A 235 -1.57 10.41 13.53
N PRO A 236 -2.84 10.80 13.34
CA PRO A 236 -3.97 9.89 13.40
C PRO A 236 -3.92 8.81 12.30
N PHE A 237 -4.45 7.62 12.62
CA PHE A 237 -4.49 6.47 11.72
C PHE A 237 -5.93 6.04 11.38
N LEU A 238 -6.16 5.68 10.12
CA LEU A 238 -7.26 4.84 9.69
C LEU A 238 -6.69 3.47 9.30
N LEU A 239 -7.06 2.44 10.04
CA LEU A 239 -6.63 1.06 9.81
C LEU A 239 -7.81 0.26 9.28
N GLN A 240 -7.63 -0.48 8.18
CA GLN A 240 -8.70 -1.28 7.59
C GLN A 240 -8.24 -2.69 7.23
N VAL A 241 -9.03 -3.71 7.54
CA VAL A 241 -8.64 -5.12 7.33
C VAL A 241 -9.85 -6.03 7.15
N GLY A 242 -9.70 -7.12 6.41
CA GLY A 242 -10.71 -8.17 6.32
C GLY A 242 -10.56 -9.19 7.44
N SER A 243 -11.65 -9.60 8.09
CA SER A 243 -11.58 -10.54 9.22
C SER A 243 -11.18 -11.96 8.82
N ALA A 244 -11.26 -12.29 7.52
CA ALA A 244 -10.86 -13.58 6.95
C ALA A 244 -9.54 -13.51 6.15
N ASP A 245 -8.72 -12.47 6.34
CA ASP A 245 -7.44 -12.33 5.67
C ASP A 245 -6.43 -13.40 6.12
N CYS A 246 -6.18 -14.39 5.26
CA CYS A 246 -5.21 -15.46 5.50
C CYS A 246 -3.81 -15.18 4.93
N LEU A 247 -3.57 -14.04 4.27
CA LEU A 247 -2.23 -13.64 3.83
C LEU A 247 -1.57 -12.73 4.87
N VAL A 248 -2.30 -11.78 5.42
CA VAL A 248 -1.87 -10.97 6.56
C VAL A 248 -2.94 -11.14 7.64
N PRO A 249 -2.67 -11.92 8.71
CA PRO A 249 -3.68 -12.18 9.74
C PRO A 249 -4.28 -10.88 10.28
N ALA A 250 -5.60 -10.82 10.47
CA ALA A 250 -6.29 -9.60 10.88
C ALA A 250 -5.79 -9.06 12.24
N ALA A 251 -5.21 -9.95 13.05
CA ALA A 251 -4.54 -9.61 14.29
C ALA A 251 -3.35 -8.65 14.12
N GLN A 252 -2.72 -8.57 12.94
CA GLN A 252 -1.68 -7.58 12.65
C GLN A 252 -2.22 -6.15 12.75
N THR A 253 -3.37 -5.89 12.13
CA THR A 253 -4.00 -4.57 12.18
C THR A 253 -4.49 -4.24 13.59
N THR A 254 -5.03 -5.22 14.34
CA THR A 254 -5.48 -4.95 15.71
C THR A 254 -4.33 -4.69 16.68
N ILE A 255 -3.18 -5.38 16.56
CA ILE A 255 -2.02 -5.09 17.43
C ILE A 255 -1.47 -3.69 17.21
N LEU A 256 -1.49 -3.18 15.98
CA LEU A 256 -1.09 -1.79 15.70
C LEU A 256 -2.11 -0.80 16.28
N ALA A 257 -3.41 -1.05 16.07
CA ALA A 257 -4.48 -0.22 16.63
C ALA A 257 -4.37 -0.10 18.16
N ASP A 258 -4.14 -1.22 18.85
CA ASP A 258 -4.04 -1.24 20.30
C ASP A 258 -2.78 -0.54 20.81
N ALA A 259 -1.66 -0.67 20.08
CA ALA A 259 -0.43 0.06 20.40
C ALA A 259 -0.60 1.58 20.25
N LEU A 260 -1.24 2.03 19.16
CA LEU A 260 -1.54 3.44 18.92
C LEU A 260 -2.46 4.02 20.01
N ARG A 261 -3.56 3.31 20.33
CA ARG A 261 -4.47 3.70 21.43
C ARG A 261 -3.75 3.82 22.76
N LYS A 262 -2.87 2.86 23.06
CA LYS A 262 -2.08 2.85 24.30
C LYS A 262 -1.13 4.05 24.40
N ALA A 263 -0.61 4.52 23.27
CA ALA A 263 0.22 5.72 23.20
C ALA A 263 -0.58 7.05 23.16
N GLY A 264 -1.92 6.98 23.09
CA GLY A 264 -2.78 8.15 22.99
C GLY A 264 -2.90 8.72 21.57
N VAL A 265 -2.46 7.98 20.56
CA VAL A 265 -2.58 8.37 19.15
C VAL A 265 -4.01 8.05 18.67
N PRO A 266 -4.73 9.00 18.04
CA PRO A 266 -6.07 8.72 17.52
C PRO A 266 -6.02 7.65 16.44
N VAL A 267 -6.87 6.63 16.56
CA VAL A 267 -6.95 5.55 15.57
C VAL A 267 -8.38 5.07 15.39
N GLU A 268 -8.77 4.99 14.13
CA GLU A 268 -10.01 4.40 13.65
C GLU A 268 -9.68 3.04 13.03
N LEU A 269 -10.49 2.02 13.36
CA LEU A 269 -10.28 0.65 12.88
C LEU A 269 -11.57 0.15 12.25
N ASP A 270 -11.53 -0.12 10.95
CA ASP A 270 -12.64 -0.72 10.22
C ASP A 270 -12.28 -2.19 9.89
N MET A 271 -13.07 -3.13 10.42
CA MET A 271 -12.89 -4.56 10.15
C MET A 271 -14.04 -5.05 9.26
N PHE A 272 -13.71 -5.56 8.09
CA PHE A 272 -14.66 -6.05 7.11
C PHE A 272 -14.92 -7.54 7.30
N GLU A 273 -16.12 -7.86 7.77
CA GLU A 273 -16.46 -9.23 8.13
C GLU A 273 -16.45 -10.17 6.92
N GLY A 274 -15.69 -11.27 7.01
CA GLY A 274 -15.58 -12.29 5.98
C GLY A 274 -14.70 -11.93 4.78
N ALA A 275 -14.22 -10.70 4.68
CA ALA A 275 -13.33 -10.27 3.59
C ALA A 275 -11.91 -10.84 3.76
N GLY A 276 -11.28 -11.21 2.64
CA GLY A 276 -9.88 -11.65 2.58
C GLY A 276 -8.88 -10.53 2.28
N HIS A 277 -7.63 -10.90 1.94
CA HIS A 277 -6.56 -9.95 1.63
C HIS A 277 -6.84 -9.13 0.37
N GLY A 278 -7.12 -7.84 0.54
CA GLY A 278 -7.44 -6.95 -0.58
C GLY A 278 -8.61 -7.46 -1.41
N ASP A 279 -9.62 -8.07 -0.77
CA ASP A 279 -10.81 -8.65 -1.40
C ASP A 279 -11.57 -7.61 -2.22
N ASN A 280 -11.13 -7.49 -3.47
CA ASN A 280 -11.70 -6.67 -4.54
C ASN A 280 -12.57 -7.54 -5.44
N SER A 281 -13.09 -8.67 -4.93
CA SER A 281 -13.87 -9.60 -5.73
C SER A 281 -15.06 -8.87 -6.36
N PHE A 282 -15.37 -9.22 -7.62
CA PHE A 282 -16.45 -8.59 -8.38
C PHE A 282 -17.81 -8.61 -7.66
N TRP A 283 -18.01 -9.57 -6.75
CA TRP A 283 -19.25 -9.75 -6.01
C TRP A 283 -19.34 -8.93 -4.72
N SER A 284 -18.21 -8.48 -4.17
CA SER A 284 -18.17 -7.63 -2.98
C SER A 284 -16.77 -6.98 -2.87
N PRO A 285 -16.50 -5.91 -3.63
CA PRO A 285 -15.17 -5.29 -3.65
C PRO A 285 -14.98 -4.41 -2.41
N VAL A 286 -14.98 -4.96 -1.20
CA VAL A 286 -15.20 -4.20 0.03
C VAL A 286 -14.22 -3.03 0.20
N PHE A 287 -12.95 -3.22 -0.16
CA PHE A 287 -11.95 -2.16 -0.05
C PHE A 287 -12.13 -1.05 -1.10
N VAL A 288 -12.53 -1.40 -2.32
CA VAL A 288 -12.64 -0.46 -3.46
C VAL A 288 -14.09 -0.15 -3.84
N GLY A 289 -15.04 -0.56 -3.01
CA GLY A 289 -16.46 -0.27 -3.15
C GLY A 289 -16.76 1.15 -2.70
N ASP A 290 -17.80 1.75 -3.29
CA ASP A 290 -18.16 3.17 -3.13
C ASP A 290 -18.16 3.63 -1.65
N ASP A 291 -18.78 2.86 -0.75
CA ASP A 291 -18.85 3.20 0.67
C ASP A 291 -17.46 3.32 1.31
N ASN A 292 -16.55 2.38 1.03
CA ASN A 292 -15.21 2.42 1.62
C ASN A 292 -14.31 3.46 0.95
N VAL A 293 -14.45 3.63 -0.37
CA VAL A 293 -13.72 4.66 -1.12
C VAL A 293 -14.06 6.05 -0.57
N GLU A 294 -15.34 6.34 -0.35
CA GLU A 294 -15.79 7.60 0.21
C GLU A 294 -15.32 7.77 1.66
N ARG A 295 -15.39 6.70 2.47
CA ARG A 295 -14.86 6.66 3.84
C ARG A 295 -13.38 7.03 3.91
N VAL A 296 -12.54 6.45 3.04
CA VAL A 296 -11.11 6.74 2.98
C VAL A 296 -10.87 8.18 2.52
N ALA A 297 -11.60 8.63 1.51
CA ALA A 297 -11.48 9.99 0.98
C ALA A 297 -11.92 11.05 2.01
N ASP A 298 -12.95 10.78 2.80
CA ASP A 298 -13.43 11.63 3.89
C ASP A 298 -12.43 11.72 5.04
N PHE A 299 -11.83 10.60 5.43
CA PHE A 299 -10.76 10.59 6.45
C PHE A 299 -9.56 11.43 5.97
N ALA A 300 -9.11 11.22 4.73
CA ALA A 300 -8.04 12.02 4.15
C ALA A 300 -8.40 13.52 4.15
N GLU A 301 -9.59 13.89 3.67
CA GLU A 301 -10.03 15.28 3.64
C GLU A 301 -10.06 15.91 5.03
N ALA A 302 -10.62 15.21 6.02
CA ALA A 302 -10.74 15.70 7.39
C ALA A 302 -9.38 16.08 7.99
N HIS A 303 -8.34 15.28 7.73
CA HIS A 303 -6.98 15.50 8.22
C HIS A 303 -6.11 16.37 7.31
N LEU A 304 -6.61 16.74 6.12
CA LEU A 304 -5.98 17.65 5.17
C LEU A 304 -6.64 19.05 5.14
N ARG A 305 -7.59 19.31 6.03
CA ARG A 305 -8.18 20.65 6.20
C ARG A 305 -7.14 21.61 6.78
N LYS A 306 -7.15 22.86 6.30
CA LYS A 306 -6.33 23.93 6.90
C LYS A 306 -6.83 24.18 8.32
N SER A 307 -5.91 24.25 9.28
CA SER A 307 -6.21 24.78 10.61
C SER A 307 -6.84 26.16 10.43
N ARG A 308 -8.03 26.36 11.01
CA ARG A 308 -8.73 27.65 11.00
C ARG A 308 -7.97 28.69 11.82
#